data_AF-A0A432F2Y3-F1
#
_entry.id   AF-A0A432F2Y3-F1
#
_cell.length_a   1.000
_cell.length_b   1.000
_cell.length_c   1.000
_cell.angle_alpha   90.00
_cell.angle_beta   90.00
_cell.angle_gamma   90.00
#
_symmetry.space_group_name_H-M   'P 1'
#
loop_
_entity.id
_entity.type
_entity.pdbx_description
1 polymer ?
#
loop_
_entity_poly.entity_id
_entity_poly.type
_entity_poly.pdbx_seq_one_letter_code
_entity_poly.pdbx_strand_id
1 'polypeptide(L)'
;MKKTKLPLILAFVMAYLQASPAQAQAQEEKQKNLLPIPDKLVVLTFDDGNVSDLTTTAPILKKHGFGATFYITSGWIGGAGRLTWEQVKELDAQGFEIGSHSASHPNMLHISEEEVREQIVSFDRACEEHGIRKATTFAYPGEHHDRRIVKALATTGYSAARRGVTPEYPLFDRGGPGPAYNPREEDPFLIPGAYVRGNLSPSDREFKEALGKARDGSVCVLIYHGVPDVHPHCSTSIEMFTKDMQYLKDEGCTVIALRDLAKYVDFSKRPKDIYAPLVARFGVTVSALKFDTSGDKPRFSWKIKTTRPQTQSAYQILVASSEEILATDKGDLWDSGKVVSDKSAGIAYAGKPLAAGEKFYWKVRCWNNPDEAEIKRVSYWIAKELLAEMRKTRAGAFSAPASFKL
;
A
#
# COMPACT_ATOMS: atom_id res chain seq x y z
N MET A 1 -43.96 -46.49 3.79
CA MET A 1 -43.43 -45.14 4.11
C MET A 1 -42.00 -45.28 4.62
N LYS A 2 -41.04 -44.79 3.84
CA LYS A 2 -39.59 -44.99 4.06
C LYS A 2 -39.12 -44.13 5.24
N LYS A 3 -38.48 -44.75 6.25
CA LYS A 3 -37.75 -44.07 7.33
C LYS A 3 -36.36 -43.71 6.81
N THR A 4 -36.10 -42.43 6.56
CA THR A 4 -34.76 -41.93 6.25
C THR A 4 -34.03 -41.63 7.57
N LYS A 5 -32.98 -42.40 7.87
CA LYS A 5 -31.99 -42.06 8.90
C LYS A 5 -31.14 -40.91 8.37
N LEU A 6 -31.13 -39.78 9.07
CA LEU A 6 -30.17 -38.69 8.86
C LEU A 6 -28.82 -39.12 9.48
N PRO A 7 -27.67 -38.97 8.80
CA PRO A 7 -26.39 -39.42 9.33
C PRO A 7 -25.86 -38.48 10.41
N LEU A 8 -25.36 -39.08 11.49
CA LEU A 8 -24.71 -38.51 12.66
C LEU A 8 -23.32 -37.91 12.33
N ILE A 9 -23.24 -37.00 11.35
CA ILE A 9 -21.96 -36.36 10.92
C ILE A 9 -22.04 -34.83 11.00
N LEU A 10 -23.11 -34.26 11.60
CA LEU A 10 -23.28 -32.81 11.73
C LEU A 10 -23.08 -32.25 13.14
N ALA A 11 -22.41 -33.01 14.03
CA ALA A 11 -22.13 -32.56 15.41
C ALA A 11 -20.64 -32.34 15.72
N PHE A 12 -19.72 -32.62 14.78
CA PHE A 12 -18.28 -32.53 15.02
C PHE A 12 -17.54 -31.42 14.23
N VAL A 13 -18.24 -30.60 13.44
CA VAL A 13 -17.61 -29.52 12.63
C VAL A 13 -17.92 -28.10 13.14
N MET A 14 -18.73 -27.94 14.21
CA MET A 14 -19.07 -26.63 14.78
C MET A 14 -18.24 -26.21 16.01
N ALA A 15 -17.13 -26.91 16.31
CA ALA A 15 -16.33 -26.68 17.52
C ALA A 15 -14.94 -26.06 17.28
N TYR A 16 -14.65 -25.53 16.09
CA TYR A 16 -13.40 -24.80 15.85
C TYR A 16 -13.67 -23.52 15.06
N LEU A 17 -13.81 -22.41 15.79
CA LEU A 17 -13.38 -21.04 15.44
C LEU A 17 -13.95 -20.01 16.45
N GLN A 18 -13.92 -20.32 17.76
CA GLN A 18 -13.97 -19.27 18.78
C GLN A 18 -12.63 -19.27 19.49
N ALA A 19 -11.94 -18.12 19.44
CA ALA A 19 -10.72 -17.90 20.20
C ALA A 19 -10.99 -18.23 21.67
N SER A 20 -10.06 -18.91 22.33
CA SER A 20 -10.20 -19.18 23.75
C SER A 20 -10.26 -17.85 24.52
N PRO A 21 -10.88 -17.79 25.71
CA PRO A 21 -10.92 -16.58 26.53
C PRO A 21 -9.51 -15.99 26.78
N ALA A 22 -8.49 -16.84 26.90
CA ALA A 22 -7.09 -16.42 27.03
C ALA A 22 -6.52 -15.79 25.74
N GLN A 23 -6.93 -16.28 24.56
CA GLN A 23 -6.55 -15.68 23.27
C GLN A 23 -7.27 -14.35 23.03
N ALA A 24 -8.55 -14.27 23.38
CA ALA A 24 -9.31 -13.03 23.31
C ALA A 24 -8.73 -11.96 24.25
N GLN A 25 -8.40 -12.34 25.48
CA GLN A 25 -7.77 -11.44 26.46
C GLN A 25 -6.36 -11.01 26.03
N ALA A 26 -5.53 -11.91 25.52
CA ALA A 26 -4.20 -11.57 24.99
C ALA A 26 -4.28 -10.63 23.77
N GLN A 27 -5.27 -10.81 22.90
CA GLN A 27 -5.52 -9.94 21.76
C GLN A 27 -6.03 -8.55 22.20
N GLU A 28 -6.89 -8.50 23.23
CA GLU A 28 -7.41 -7.27 23.81
C GLU A 28 -6.34 -6.48 24.59
N GLU A 29 -5.44 -7.16 25.31
CA GLU A 29 -4.28 -6.56 25.99
C GLU A 29 -3.25 -6.04 24.99
N LYS A 30 -2.98 -6.79 23.91
CA LYS A 30 -2.09 -6.32 22.83
C LYS A 30 -2.63 -5.07 22.14
N GLN A 31 -3.96 -4.97 22.02
CA GLN A 31 -4.63 -3.79 21.46
C GLN A 31 -4.62 -2.56 22.41
N LYS A 32 -4.48 -2.75 23.73
CA LYS A 32 -4.34 -1.65 24.71
C LYS A 32 -2.94 -1.02 24.76
N ASN A 33 -1.92 -1.66 24.18
CA ASN A 33 -0.52 -1.23 24.27
C ASN A 33 0.08 -0.64 22.98
N LEU A 34 -0.74 -0.42 21.94
CA LEU A 34 -0.25 0.20 20.71
C LEU A 34 -0.01 1.70 20.92
N LEU A 35 1.13 2.17 20.45
CA LEU A 35 1.46 3.59 20.40
C LEU A 35 0.74 4.25 19.21
N PRO A 36 0.38 5.54 19.30
CA PRO A 36 -0.07 6.29 18.13
C PRO A 36 1.04 6.34 17.08
N ILE A 37 0.69 6.16 15.81
CA ILE A 37 1.64 6.31 14.70
C ILE A 37 2.04 7.80 14.62
N PRO A 38 3.32 8.14 14.85
CA PRO A 38 3.76 9.52 14.73
C PRO A 38 3.77 9.97 13.27
N ASP A 39 3.57 11.25 13.04
CA ASP A 39 3.92 11.86 11.76
C ASP A 39 5.42 11.64 11.48
N LYS A 40 5.77 11.56 10.19
CA LYS A 40 7.12 11.25 9.71
C LYS A 40 7.67 9.91 10.22
N LEU A 41 6.80 8.91 10.46
CA LEU A 41 7.23 7.52 10.63
C LEU A 41 7.67 6.92 9.30
N VAL A 42 8.92 6.45 9.25
CA VAL A 42 9.56 5.87 8.07
C VAL A 42 10.06 4.46 8.38
N VAL A 43 9.74 3.52 7.50
CA VAL A 43 10.34 2.19 7.47
C VAL A 43 11.39 2.16 6.37
N LEU A 44 12.61 1.73 6.71
CA LEU A 44 13.69 1.52 5.75
C LEU A 44 13.88 0.04 5.48
N THR A 45 13.89 -0.34 4.20
CA THR A 45 14.09 -1.72 3.77
C THR A 45 15.16 -1.82 2.69
N PHE A 46 15.95 -2.89 2.73
CA PHE A 46 17.03 -3.19 1.79
C PHE A 46 16.85 -4.59 1.24
N ASP A 47 16.87 -4.75 -0.08
CA ASP A 47 16.60 -6.03 -0.73
C ASP A 47 17.88 -6.77 -1.16
N ASP A 48 17.74 -8.08 -1.36
CA ASP A 48 18.68 -9.05 -1.93
C ASP A 48 19.81 -9.59 -1.04
N GLY A 49 20.26 -8.87 -0.01
CA GLY A 49 21.40 -9.27 0.82
C GLY A 49 22.76 -8.96 0.20
N ASN A 50 22.99 -7.67 -0.10
CA ASN A 50 24.20 -7.15 -0.70
C ASN A 50 25.34 -7.03 0.32
N VAL A 51 26.60 -7.24 -0.08
CA VAL A 51 27.75 -7.01 0.84
C VAL A 51 27.75 -5.58 1.40
N SER A 52 27.30 -4.60 0.59
CA SER A 52 27.19 -3.20 1.00
C SER A 52 26.20 -2.96 2.14
N ASP A 53 25.24 -3.88 2.37
CA ASP A 53 24.30 -3.80 3.50
C ASP A 53 25.04 -3.77 4.84
N LEU A 54 26.08 -4.59 4.97
CA LEU A 54 26.94 -4.61 6.15
C LEU A 54 28.07 -3.58 6.08
N THR A 55 28.78 -3.49 4.96
CA THR A 55 30.03 -2.71 4.90
C THR A 55 29.82 -1.21 4.76
N THR A 56 28.67 -0.77 4.25
CA THR A 56 28.35 0.65 4.02
C THR A 56 27.08 1.07 4.75
N THR A 57 25.97 0.38 4.50
CA THR A 57 24.63 0.78 4.94
C THR A 57 24.50 0.75 6.46
N ALA A 58 24.80 -0.39 7.10
CA ALA A 58 24.70 -0.56 8.54
C ALA A 58 25.48 0.52 9.35
N PRO A 59 26.77 0.82 9.05
CA PRO A 59 27.50 1.90 9.70
C PRO A 59 26.82 3.28 9.60
N ILE A 60 26.30 3.63 8.42
CA ILE A 60 25.61 4.91 8.20
C ILE A 60 24.31 4.96 9.02
N LEU A 61 23.51 3.89 9.00
CA LEU A 61 22.28 3.81 9.79
C LEU A 61 22.54 3.93 11.29
N LYS A 62 23.59 3.25 11.79
CA LYS A 62 24.02 3.33 13.19
C LYS A 62 24.40 4.74 13.60
N LYS A 63 25.14 5.46 12.75
CA LYS A 63 25.51 6.87 12.99
C LYS A 63 24.30 7.77 13.20
N HIS A 64 23.18 7.50 12.51
CA HIS A 64 21.95 8.30 12.61
C HIS A 64 20.99 7.82 13.71
N GLY A 65 21.20 6.61 14.24
CA GLY A 65 20.33 5.95 15.20
C GLY A 65 19.09 5.33 14.56
N PHE A 66 19.18 4.93 13.29
CA PHE A 66 18.05 4.41 12.51
C PHE A 66 17.99 2.87 12.54
N GLY A 67 16.76 2.35 12.61
CA GLY A 67 16.49 0.93 12.36
C GLY A 67 16.23 0.66 10.87
N ALA A 68 16.38 -0.59 10.46
CA ALA A 68 16.11 -1.04 9.10
C ALA A 68 15.87 -2.55 9.03
N THR A 69 15.24 -2.96 7.93
CA THR A 69 15.05 -4.36 7.56
C THR A 69 15.89 -4.72 6.34
N PHE A 70 16.75 -5.73 6.46
CA PHE A 70 17.48 -6.35 5.36
C PHE A 70 16.74 -7.63 4.95
N TYR A 71 16.15 -7.60 3.76
CA TYR A 71 15.44 -8.72 3.16
C TYR A 71 16.42 -9.59 2.38
N ILE A 72 16.64 -10.80 2.87
CA ILE A 72 17.67 -11.70 2.38
C ILE A 72 17.08 -12.73 1.43
N THR A 73 17.73 -12.99 0.29
CA THR A 73 17.48 -14.18 -0.53
C THR A 73 18.46 -15.28 -0.14
N SER A 74 18.01 -16.29 0.60
CA SER A 74 18.93 -17.25 1.26
C SER A 74 19.84 -18.00 0.28
N GLY A 75 19.34 -18.35 -0.91
CA GLY A 75 20.10 -19.04 -1.95
C GLY A 75 21.14 -18.17 -2.68
N TRP A 76 21.19 -16.86 -2.41
CA TRP A 76 22.21 -15.96 -2.97
C TRP A 76 23.37 -15.70 -1.99
N ILE A 77 23.16 -15.96 -0.70
CA ILE A 77 24.17 -15.75 0.36
C ILE A 77 25.39 -16.65 0.13
N GLY A 78 26.58 -16.07 0.28
CA GLY A 78 27.87 -16.66 -0.06
C GLY A 78 28.29 -16.49 -1.52
N GLY A 79 27.41 -15.95 -2.37
CA GLY A 79 27.71 -15.63 -3.77
C GLY A 79 28.50 -14.33 -3.94
N ALA A 80 29.00 -14.10 -5.16
CA ALA A 80 29.74 -12.88 -5.49
C ALA A 80 28.90 -11.62 -5.26
N GLY A 81 29.43 -10.67 -4.47
CA GLY A 81 28.73 -9.42 -4.14
C GLY A 81 27.57 -9.55 -3.15
N ARG A 82 27.34 -10.76 -2.62
CA ARG A 82 26.31 -11.05 -1.61
C ARG A 82 26.97 -11.31 -0.26
N LEU A 83 26.23 -11.04 0.81
CA LEU A 83 26.69 -11.31 2.18
C LEU A 83 27.05 -12.79 2.36
N THR A 84 27.89 -13.11 3.33
CA THR A 84 27.98 -14.47 3.91
C THR A 84 26.98 -14.62 5.06
N TRP A 85 26.71 -15.85 5.49
CA TRP A 85 25.81 -16.08 6.63
C TRP A 85 26.35 -15.50 7.93
N GLU A 86 27.67 -15.46 8.12
CA GLU A 86 28.32 -14.80 9.25
C GLU A 86 28.03 -13.29 9.23
N GLN A 87 28.07 -12.67 8.04
CA GLN A 87 27.75 -11.25 7.86
C GLN A 87 26.25 -10.95 8.08
N VAL A 88 25.35 -11.85 7.65
CA VAL A 88 23.92 -11.73 7.96
C VAL A 88 23.68 -11.84 9.47
N LYS A 89 24.36 -12.78 10.15
CA LYS A 89 24.29 -12.90 11.60
C LYS A 89 24.84 -11.68 12.32
N GLU A 90 25.88 -11.04 11.76
CA GLU A 90 26.41 -9.79 12.27
C GLU A 90 25.36 -8.65 12.19
N LEU A 91 24.67 -8.50 11.06
CA LEU A 91 23.56 -7.54 10.92
C LEU A 91 22.46 -7.78 11.97
N ASP A 92 22.06 -9.04 12.19
CA ASP A 92 21.08 -9.40 13.22
C ASP A 92 21.58 -9.08 14.64
N ALA A 93 22.85 -9.37 14.93
CA ALA A 93 23.48 -9.08 16.22
C ALA A 93 23.60 -7.57 16.48
N GLN A 94 23.77 -6.76 15.43
CA GLN A 94 23.70 -5.30 15.50
C GLN A 94 22.27 -4.79 15.77
N GLY A 95 21.25 -5.65 15.77
CA GLY A 95 19.87 -5.27 16.09
C GLY A 95 19.05 -4.78 14.90
N PHE A 96 19.55 -4.95 13.67
CA PHE A 96 18.72 -4.78 12.47
C PHE A 96 17.75 -5.95 12.30
N GLU A 97 16.75 -5.78 11.45
CA GLU A 97 15.85 -6.89 11.10
C GLU A 97 16.39 -7.67 9.92
N ILE A 98 16.40 -8.99 10.04
CA ILE A 98 16.54 -9.91 8.91
C ILE A 98 15.13 -10.37 8.52
N GLY A 99 14.71 -9.96 7.33
CA GLY A 99 13.45 -10.36 6.71
C GLY A 99 13.68 -11.34 5.58
N SER A 100 12.62 -12.03 5.16
CA SER A 100 12.70 -12.99 4.05
C SER A 100 12.45 -12.32 2.70
N HIS A 101 13.33 -12.54 1.75
CA HIS A 101 13.13 -12.25 0.33
C HIS A 101 13.02 -13.54 -0.50
N SER A 102 12.37 -14.56 0.08
CA SER A 102 12.30 -15.95 -0.42
C SER A 102 13.65 -16.69 -0.46
N ALA A 103 13.62 -17.99 -0.78
CA ALA A 103 14.83 -18.78 -0.89
C ALA A 103 15.62 -18.49 -2.17
N SER A 104 14.96 -18.34 -3.32
CA SER A 104 15.65 -18.23 -4.61
C SER A 104 15.19 -17.07 -5.51
N HIS A 105 14.42 -16.12 -4.96
CA HIS A 105 13.89 -14.96 -5.67
C HIS A 105 13.11 -15.31 -6.97
N PRO A 106 12.16 -16.26 -6.95
CA PRO A 106 11.40 -16.61 -8.15
C PRO A 106 10.31 -15.55 -8.44
N ASN A 107 9.78 -15.55 -9.67
CA ASN A 107 8.49 -14.91 -9.90
C ASN A 107 7.40 -15.75 -9.22
N MET A 108 6.94 -15.27 -8.05
CA MET A 108 6.02 -16.01 -7.20
C MET A 108 4.64 -16.24 -7.84
N LEU A 109 4.27 -15.47 -8.88
CA LEU A 109 3.01 -15.66 -9.63
C LEU A 109 3.03 -16.88 -10.56
N HIS A 110 4.22 -17.40 -10.90
CA HIS A 110 4.40 -18.46 -11.92
C HIS A 110 4.83 -19.81 -11.32
N ILE A 111 4.83 -19.94 -10.00
CA ILE A 111 5.12 -21.18 -9.28
C ILE A 111 3.87 -21.67 -8.55
N SER A 112 3.80 -22.96 -8.24
CA SER A 112 2.69 -23.61 -7.52
C SER A 112 2.58 -23.18 -6.06
N GLU A 113 1.44 -23.48 -5.39
CA GLU A 113 1.30 -23.20 -3.94
C GLU A 113 2.35 -23.95 -3.10
N GLU A 114 2.69 -25.17 -3.52
CA GLU A 114 3.71 -25.99 -2.85
C GLU A 114 5.09 -25.35 -2.96
N GLU A 115 5.47 -24.89 -4.16
CA GLU A 115 6.73 -24.18 -4.36
C GLU A 115 6.78 -22.86 -3.59
N VAL A 116 5.69 -22.10 -3.50
CA VAL A 116 5.63 -20.90 -2.65
C VAL A 116 5.92 -21.23 -1.19
N ARG A 117 5.30 -22.32 -0.67
CA ARG A 117 5.56 -22.77 0.70
C ARG A 117 7.02 -23.18 0.87
N GLU A 118 7.58 -23.90 -0.09
CA GLU A 118 8.99 -24.34 -0.03
C GLU A 118 9.94 -23.14 -0.03
N GLN A 119 9.66 -22.10 -0.83
CA GLN A 119 10.44 -20.85 -0.85
C GLN A 119 10.47 -20.16 0.52
N ILE A 120 9.38 -20.21 1.28
CA ILE A 120 9.28 -19.62 2.61
C ILE A 120 9.99 -20.52 3.65
N VAL A 121 9.68 -21.81 3.65
CA VAL A 121 10.24 -22.77 4.63
C VAL A 121 11.75 -22.95 4.47
N SER A 122 12.24 -23.00 3.23
CA SER A 122 13.69 -23.09 2.96
C SER A 122 14.45 -21.86 3.47
N PHE A 123 13.85 -20.66 3.39
CA PHE A 123 14.45 -19.47 3.97
C PHE A 123 14.50 -19.54 5.50
N ASP A 124 13.39 -19.92 6.14
CA ASP A 124 13.30 -20.05 7.59
C ASP A 124 14.31 -21.08 8.14
N ARG A 125 14.42 -22.23 7.47
CA ARG A 125 15.40 -23.28 7.80
C ARG A 125 16.84 -22.76 7.72
N ALA A 126 17.18 -22.01 6.67
CA ALA A 126 18.52 -21.44 6.54
C ALA A 126 18.84 -20.44 7.66
N CYS A 127 17.86 -19.63 8.08
CA CYS A 127 18.05 -18.75 9.24
C CYS A 127 18.31 -19.55 10.54
N GLU A 128 17.56 -20.63 10.75
CA GLU A 128 17.73 -21.52 11.91
C GLU A 128 19.11 -22.18 11.93
N GLU A 129 19.55 -22.76 10.80
CA GLU A 129 20.85 -23.42 10.64
C GLU A 129 22.03 -22.50 10.96
N HIS A 130 21.92 -21.21 10.66
CA HIS A 130 22.97 -20.21 10.92
C HIS A 130 22.79 -19.44 12.24
N GLY A 131 21.74 -19.75 13.01
CA GLY A 131 21.46 -19.11 14.30
C GLY A 131 21.08 -17.64 14.16
N ILE A 132 20.31 -17.31 13.13
CA ILE A 132 19.68 -16.00 12.90
C ILE A 132 18.25 -16.05 13.43
N ARG A 133 17.78 -14.94 14.00
CA ARG A 133 16.39 -14.85 14.47
C ARG A 133 15.41 -15.18 13.34
N LYS A 134 14.36 -15.94 13.68
CA LYS A 134 13.29 -16.27 12.72
C LYS A 134 12.68 -14.98 12.15
N ALA A 135 12.60 -14.89 10.82
CA ALA A 135 11.97 -13.77 10.14
C ALA A 135 10.46 -13.70 10.44
N THR A 136 9.96 -12.48 10.61
CA THR A 136 8.53 -12.20 10.84
C THR A 136 7.89 -11.37 9.73
N THR A 137 8.71 -10.87 8.80
CA THR A 137 8.30 -10.03 7.69
C THR A 137 8.88 -10.53 6.38
N PHE A 138 8.14 -10.29 5.29
CA PHE A 138 8.48 -10.78 3.95
C PHE A 138 8.53 -9.63 2.94
N ALA A 139 9.36 -9.78 1.91
CA ALA A 139 9.45 -8.90 0.76
C ALA A 139 9.15 -9.70 -0.50
N TYR A 140 8.16 -9.28 -1.29
CA TYR A 140 7.79 -10.01 -2.51
C TYR A 140 8.86 -9.85 -3.60
N PRO A 141 9.53 -10.94 -4.05
CA PRO A 141 10.48 -10.88 -5.16
C PRO A 141 9.83 -10.26 -6.40
N GLY A 142 10.38 -9.14 -6.89
CA GLY A 142 9.84 -8.40 -8.03
C GLY A 142 8.40 -7.90 -7.84
N GLU A 143 7.96 -7.64 -6.60
CA GLU A 143 6.60 -7.18 -6.24
C GLU A 143 5.48 -8.20 -6.49
N HIS A 144 5.83 -9.44 -6.82
CA HIS A 144 4.89 -10.49 -7.22
C HIS A 144 4.08 -11.03 -6.04
N HIS A 145 2.85 -10.55 -5.88
CA HIS A 145 1.93 -10.97 -4.82
C HIS A 145 0.57 -11.46 -5.37
N ASP A 146 0.00 -12.45 -4.70
CA ASP A 146 -1.36 -12.94 -4.90
C ASP A 146 -1.95 -13.43 -3.55
N ARG A 147 -3.26 -13.73 -3.51
CA ARG A 147 -3.91 -14.24 -2.28
C ARG A 147 -3.31 -15.55 -1.77
N ARG A 148 -2.78 -16.40 -2.64
CA ARG A 148 -2.20 -17.69 -2.26
C ARG A 148 -0.88 -17.47 -1.52
N ILE A 149 -0.04 -16.56 -1.99
CA ILE A 149 1.22 -16.20 -1.30
C ILE A 149 0.91 -15.55 0.05
N VAL A 150 -0.05 -14.62 0.09
CA VAL A 150 -0.53 -14.02 1.36
C VAL A 150 -1.01 -15.08 2.34
N LYS A 151 -1.78 -16.07 1.87
CA LYS A 151 -2.24 -17.19 2.69
C LYS A 151 -1.06 -18.02 3.22
N ALA A 152 -0.10 -18.37 2.36
CA ALA A 152 1.08 -19.15 2.75
C ALA A 152 1.90 -18.44 3.84
N LEU A 153 2.16 -17.14 3.68
CA LEU A 153 2.86 -16.31 4.67
C LEU A 153 2.11 -16.28 6.01
N ALA A 154 0.80 -15.98 5.98
CA ALA A 154 0.00 -15.93 7.19
C ALA A 154 -0.03 -17.28 7.95
N THR A 155 0.00 -18.41 7.24
CA THR A 155 0.01 -19.75 7.86
C THR A 155 1.38 -20.21 8.36
N THR A 156 2.47 -19.55 7.96
CA THR A 156 3.86 -19.92 8.32
C THR A 156 4.45 -19.06 9.44
N GLY A 157 3.65 -18.13 9.98
CA GLY A 157 4.02 -17.29 11.13
C GLY A 157 4.57 -15.92 10.75
N TYR A 158 4.53 -15.55 9.47
CA TYR A 158 4.79 -14.17 9.06
C TYR A 158 3.63 -13.28 9.49
N SER A 159 3.95 -12.03 9.84
CA SER A 159 2.97 -11.05 10.34
C SER A 159 2.69 -9.93 9.34
N ALA A 160 3.66 -9.63 8.47
CA ALA A 160 3.54 -8.58 7.48
C ALA A 160 4.38 -8.90 6.25
N ALA A 161 4.04 -8.28 5.13
CA ALA A 161 4.80 -8.37 3.91
C ALA A 161 4.72 -7.07 3.10
N ARG A 162 5.85 -6.69 2.52
CA ARG A 162 6.03 -5.50 1.71
C ARG A 162 6.15 -5.89 0.25
N ARG A 163 5.33 -5.26 -0.59
CA ARG A 163 5.32 -5.44 -2.05
C ARG A 163 6.34 -4.51 -2.71
N GLY A 164 5.86 -3.39 -3.20
CA GLY A 164 6.62 -2.35 -3.86
C GLY A 164 5.69 -1.20 -4.22
N VAL A 165 5.76 -0.75 -5.46
CA VAL A 165 5.02 0.42 -5.96
C VAL A 165 3.85 0.06 -6.87
N THR A 166 3.84 -1.15 -7.41
CA THR A 166 2.84 -1.69 -8.33
C THR A 166 1.65 -2.17 -7.53
N PRO A 167 0.41 -1.90 -7.96
CA PRO A 167 -0.03 -1.40 -9.27
C PRO A 167 0.00 0.13 -9.47
N GLU A 168 0.15 0.93 -8.42
CA GLU A 168 -0.04 2.39 -8.49
C GLU A 168 1.02 3.09 -9.35
N TYR A 169 2.29 2.72 -9.21
CA TYR A 169 3.39 3.23 -10.02
C TYR A 169 4.18 2.05 -10.59
N PRO A 170 3.88 1.59 -11.82
CA PRO A 170 4.53 0.40 -12.36
C PRO A 170 6.07 0.49 -12.35
N LEU A 171 6.71 -0.54 -11.81
CA LEU A 171 8.18 -0.57 -11.61
C LEU A 171 8.96 -0.40 -12.91
N PHE A 172 8.48 -1.01 -14.00
CA PHE A 172 9.13 -1.02 -15.31
C PHE A 172 9.15 0.36 -15.99
N ASP A 173 8.36 1.33 -15.52
CA ASP A 173 8.40 2.69 -16.04
C ASP A 173 9.62 3.41 -15.47
N ARG A 174 9.54 3.74 -14.18
CA ARG A 174 10.64 4.24 -13.33
C ARG A 174 10.35 4.02 -11.86
N GLY A 175 9.21 3.43 -11.48
CA GLY A 175 8.65 3.65 -10.14
C GLY A 175 8.25 5.12 -9.94
N GLY A 176 7.75 5.47 -8.77
CA GLY A 176 7.34 6.83 -8.43
C GLY A 176 7.51 7.10 -6.94
N PRO A 177 6.89 8.15 -6.39
CA PRO A 177 6.97 8.46 -4.96
C PRO A 177 6.30 7.40 -4.07
N GLY A 178 5.72 6.35 -4.66
CA GLY A 178 5.06 5.26 -3.97
C GLY A 178 3.78 5.69 -3.21
N PRO A 179 2.94 4.74 -2.83
CA PRO A 179 1.91 4.96 -1.82
C PRO A 179 2.52 4.91 -0.41
N ALA A 180 1.99 5.71 0.53
CA ALA A 180 2.21 5.45 1.94
C ALA A 180 1.27 4.34 2.42
N TYR A 181 1.72 3.56 3.39
CA TYR A 181 0.95 2.50 4.03
C TYR A 181 -0.07 3.09 5.01
N ASN A 182 -1.35 2.77 4.84
CA ASN A 182 -2.42 3.12 5.76
C ASN A 182 -2.87 1.87 6.56
N PRO A 183 -2.32 1.62 7.75
CA PRO A 183 -2.64 0.42 8.55
C PRO A 183 -4.08 0.36 9.05
N ARG A 184 -4.87 1.44 8.93
CA ARG A 184 -6.30 1.41 9.31
C ARG A 184 -7.16 0.68 8.29
N GLU A 185 -6.72 0.63 7.04
CA GLU A 185 -7.49 0.10 5.92
C GLU A 185 -6.77 -1.06 5.24
N GLU A 186 -5.46 -0.95 5.07
CA GLU A 186 -4.66 -1.83 4.22
C GLU A 186 -4.20 -3.10 4.93
N ASP A 187 -4.20 -4.22 4.19
CA ASP A 187 -3.73 -5.50 4.70
C ASP A 187 -2.20 -5.45 4.96
N PRO A 188 -1.73 -5.92 6.13
CA PRO A 188 -0.32 -5.90 6.49
C PRO A 188 0.57 -6.79 5.63
N PHE A 189 -0.01 -7.68 4.80
CA PHE A 189 0.72 -8.43 3.78
C PHE A 189 0.81 -7.71 2.43
N LEU A 190 0.29 -6.49 2.30
CA LEU A 190 0.35 -5.72 1.05
C LEU A 190 0.92 -4.32 1.25
N ILE A 191 1.86 -4.18 2.19
CA ILE A 191 2.49 -2.91 2.54
C ILE A 191 3.16 -2.31 1.29
N PRO A 192 2.73 -1.11 0.82
CA PRO A 192 3.38 -0.39 -0.27
C PRO A 192 4.74 0.17 0.14
N GLY A 193 5.53 0.59 -0.85
CA GLY A 193 6.69 1.44 -0.62
C GLY A 193 7.07 2.26 -1.85
N ALA A 194 8.22 2.93 -1.76
CA ALA A 194 8.85 3.67 -2.84
C ALA A 194 10.29 3.17 -3.05
N TYR A 195 10.64 2.81 -4.29
CA TYR A 195 11.98 2.36 -4.64
C TYR A 195 12.93 3.54 -4.76
N VAL A 196 14.00 3.53 -3.97
CA VAL A 196 15.11 4.49 -4.04
C VAL A 196 16.29 3.87 -4.79
N ARG A 197 16.44 4.27 -6.06
CA ARG A 197 17.37 3.71 -7.06
C ARG A 197 18.26 4.82 -7.63
N GLY A 198 18.95 5.52 -6.75
CA GLY A 198 19.80 6.66 -7.11
C GLY A 198 19.09 7.65 -8.04
N ASN A 199 19.69 7.94 -9.20
CA ASN A 199 19.19 8.94 -10.15
C ASN A 199 17.96 8.50 -10.97
N LEU A 200 17.50 7.24 -10.86
CA LEU A 200 16.35 6.76 -11.63
C LEU A 200 15.03 7.24 -11.03
N SER A 201 14.82 6.96 -9.74
CA SER A 201 13.62 7.28 -8.97
C SER A 201 13.83 6.89 -7.49
N PRO A 202 13.21 7.60 -6.54
CA PRO A 202 12.52 8.86 -6.74
C PRO A 202 13.51 10.00 -7.03
N SER A 203 13.09 11.02 -7.77
CA SER A 203 13.77 12.32 -7.74
C SER A 203 13.76 12.90 -6.32
N ASP A 204 14.63 13.87 -6.01
CA ASP A 204 14.61 14.60 -4.73
C ASP A 204 13.20 15.11 -4.36
N ARG A 205 12.43 15.55 -5.37
CA ARG A 205 11.04 16.00 -5.18
C ARG A 205 10.11 14.85 -4.81
N GLU A 206 10.23 13.72 -5.48
CA GLU A 206 9.39 12.53 -5.22
C GLU A 206 9.76 11.85 -3.90
N PHE A 207 11.03 11.89 -3.48
CA PHE A 207 11.46 11.44 -2.16
C PHE A 207 10.75 12.25 -1.07
N LYS A 208 10.78 13.58 -1.21
CA LYS A 208 10.06 14.49 -0.31
C LYS A 208 8.55 14.31 -0.38
N GLU A 209 7.99 14.01 -1.55
CA GLU A 209 6.57 13.68 -1.70
C GLU A 209 6.21 12.39 -0.97
N ALA A 210 7.03 11.35 -1.08
CA ALA A 210 6.87 10.07 -0.39
C ALA A 210 6.88 10.28 1.13
N LEU A 211 7.89 10.99 1.64
CA LEU A 211 7.99 11.32 3.06
C LEU A 211 6.82 12.18 3.53
N GLY A 212 6.40 13.14 2.71
CA GLY A 212 5.27 14.00 2.97
C GLY A 212 3.96 13.24 3.16
N LYS A 213 3.84 12.00 2.69
CA LYS A 213 2.64 11.15 2.91
C LYS A 213 2.63 10.44 4.27
N ALA A 214 3.75 10.40 5.02
CA ALA A 214 3.80 9.84 6.37
C ALA A 214 3.20 10.82 7.39
N ARG A 215 1.88 10.95 7.37
CA ARG A 215 1.11 11.78 8.30
C ARG A 215 -0.26 11.18 8.54
N ASP A 216 -0.96 11.66 9.56
CA ASP A 216 -2.34 11.26 9.85
C ASP A 216 -2.48 9.75 10.07
N GLY A 217 -1.45 9.11 10.62
CA GLY A 217 -1.37 7.66 10.85
C GLY A 217 -1.01 6.82 9.63
N SER A 218 -0.53 7.42 8.54
CA SER A 218 0.09 6.72 7.42
C SER A 218 1.61 6.63 7.58
N VAL A 219 2.23 5.60 7.02
CA VAL A 219 3.66 5.29 7.14
C VAL A 219 4.35 5.34 5.79
N CYS A 220 5.52 5.99 5.71
CA CYS A 220 6.35 5.94 4.50
C CYS A 220 7.26 4.71 4.57
N VAL A 221 7.37 3.97 3.46
CA VAL A 221 8.26 2.81 3.35
C VAL A 221 9.19 3.04 2.18
N LEU A 222 10.50 3.07 2.44
CA LEU A 222 11.53 3.29 1.42
C LEU A 222 12.29 1.99 1.17
N ILE A 223 12.45 1.66 -0.10
CA ILE A 223 13.04 0.41 -0.57
C ILE A 223 14.34 0.72 -1.30
N TYR A 224 15.46 0.35 -0.68
CA TYR A 224 16.78 0.34 -1.30
C TYR A 224 17.12 -1.11 -1.70
N HIS A 225 18.06 -1.27 -2.63
CA HIS A 225 18.79 -2.55 -2.77
C HIS A 225 20.19 -2.31 -2.18
N GLY A 226 21.26 -2.59 -2.92
CA GLY A 226 22.62 -2.28 -2.46
C GLY A 226 23.00 -0.78 -2.52
N VAL A 227 23.86 -0.38 -1.58
CA VAL A 227 24.49 0.96 -1.51
C VAL A 227 26.02 0.87 -1.56
N PRO A 228 26.64 0.67 -2.73
CA PRO A 228 26.01 0.36 -4.01
C PRO A 228 25.66 -1.13 -4.17
N ASP A 229 24.79 -1.41 -5.14
CA ASP A 229 24.47 -2.76 -5.61
C ASP A 229 25.42 -3.17 -6.75
N VAL A 230 25.62 -4.48 -6.94
CA VAL A 230 26.32 -5.04 -8.10
C VAL A 230 25.55 -4.82 -9.40
N HIS A 231 24.24 -4.63 -9.34
CA HIS A 231 23.37 -4.35 -10.46
C HIS A 231 23.10 -2.84 -10.61
N PRO A 232 23.56 -2.21 -11.72
CA PRO A 232 23.44 -0.75 -11.88
C PRO A 232 22.01 -0.20 -11.86
N HIS A 233 21.02 -1.00 -12.25
CA HIS A 233 19.63 -0.55 -12.41
C HIS A 233 18.85 -0.42 -11.08
N CYS A 234 19.37 -0.96 -9.98
CA CYS A 234 18.79 -0.86 -8.63
C CYS A 234 19.76 -0.28 -7.59
N SER A 235 20.99 0.06 -8.00
CA SER A 235 22.04 0.62 -7.14
C SER A 235 21.76 2.06 -6.72
N THR A 236 22.07 2.38 -5.46
CA THR A 236 22.12 3.76 -4.96
C THR A 236 23.55 4.11 -4.56
N SER A 237 24.01 5.32 -4.91
CA SER A 237 25.37 5.74 -4.54
C SER A 237 25.46 6.04 -3.04
N ILE A 238 26.67 5.87 -2.48
CA ILE A 238 26.94 6.17 -1.06
C ILE A 238 26.62 7.63 -0.74
N GLU A 239 26.94 8.55 -1.65
CA GLU A 239 26.67 9.98 -1.51
C GLU A 239 25.17 10.27 -1.41
N MET A 240 24.35 9.69 -2.31
CA MET A 240 22.90 9.87 -2.29
C MET A 240 22.28 9.25 -1.05
N PHE A 241 22.68 8.04 -0.69
CA PHE A 241 22.19 7.41 0.54
C PHE A 241 22.55 8.20 1.80
N THR A 242 23.79 8.71 1.87
CA THR A 242 24.22 9.55 3.00
C THR A 242 23.41 10.84 3.08
N LYS A 243 23.14 11.48 1.93
CA LYS A 243 22.28 12.66 1.84
C LYS A 243 20.86 12.35 2.31
N ASP A 244 20.27 11.24 1.87
CA ASP A 244 18.93 10.83 2.27
C ASP A 244 18.84 10.59 3.79
N MET A 245 19.81 9.87 4.37
CA MET A 245 19.83 9.59 5.81
C MET A 245 19.99 10.86 6.64
N GLN A 246 20.85 11.78 6.20
CA GLN A 246 20.99 13.08 6.85
C GLN A 246 19.69 13.88 6.75
N TYR A 247 19.04 13.88 5.59
CA TYR A 247 17.75 14.56 5.41
C TYR A 247 16.66 14.01 6.33
N LEU A 248 16.53 12.68 6.45
CA LEU A 248 15.59 12.06 7.40
C LEU A 248 15.87 12.48 8.85
N LYS A 249 17.15 12.62 9.20
CA LYS A 249 17.56 13.07 10.54
C LYS A 249 17.18 14.54 10.79
N ASP A 250 17.48 15.41 9.83
CA ASP A 250 17.22 16.84 9.91
C ASP A 250 15.71 17.14 9.95
N GLU A 251 14.91 16.34 9.25
CA GLU A 251 13.45 16.42 9.26
C GLU A 251 12.81 15.84 10.53
N GLY A 252 13.59 15.25 11.43
CA GLY A 252 13.11 14.66 12.67
C GLY A 252 12.28 13.39 12.45
N CYS A 253 12.56 12.62 11.39
CA CYS A 253 11.85 11.39 11.10
C CYS A 253 12.12 10.32 12.17
N THR A 254 11.08 9.56 12.52
CA THR A 254 11.25 8.30 13.26
C THR A 254 11.50 7.20 12.26
N VAL A 255 12.68 6.57 12.30
CA VAL A 255 13.13 5.61 11.28
C VAL A 255 13.37 4.24 11.89
N ILE A 256 12.60 3.24 11.44
CA ILE A 256 12.52 1.91 12.07
C ILE A 256 12.61 0.76 11.06
N ALA A 257 12.84 -0.45 11.57
CA ALA A 257 12.63 -1.69 10.83
C ALA A 257 11.13 -1.99 10.66
N LEU A 258 10.76 -2.78 9.66
CA LEU A 258 9.37 -3.16 9.40
C LEU A 258 8.75 -3.93 10.58
N ARG A 259 9.47 -4.87 11.22
CA ARG A 259 8.97 -5.57 12.42
C ARG A 259 8.56 -4.63 13.55
N ASP A 260 9.24 -3.49 13.67
CA ASP A 260 9.01 -2.54 14.75
C ASP A 260 7.71 -1.75 14.56
N LEU A 261 7.08 -1.82 13.36
CA LEU A 261 5.72 -1.32 13.17
C LEU A 261 4.72 -2.01 14.09
N ALA A 262 5.00 -3.21 14.59
CA ALA A 262 4.14 -3.90 15.55
C ALA A 262 3.93 -3.12 16.88
N LYS A 263 4.74 -2.09 17.14
CA LYS A 263 4.54 -1.14 18.26
C LYS A 263 3.34 -0.20 18.02
N TYR A 264 2.98 0.02 16.76
CA TYR A 264 1.96 0.98 16.33
C TYR A 264 0.79 0.33 15.60
N VAL A 265 1.02 -0.83 14.98
CA VAL A 265 0.09 -1.50 14.07
C VAL A 265 -0.25 -2.88 14.60
N ASP A 266 -1.54 -3.18 14.70
CA ASP A 266 -2.02 -4.54 14.92
C ASP A 266 -2.05 -5.31 13.60
N PHE A 267 -0.99 -6.07 13.32
CA PHE A 267 -0.90 -6.92 12.13
C PHE A 267 -1.91 -8.07 12.07
N SER A 268 -2.68 -8.33 13.14
CA SER A 268 -3.78 -9.29 13.08
C SER A 268 -5.04 -8.72 12.42
N LYS A 269 -5.17 -7.39 12.36
CA LYS A 269 -6.30 -6.71 11.73
C LYS A 269 -6.12 -6.66 10.23
N ARG A 270 -7.10 -7.23 9.53
CA ARG A 270 -7.08 -7.40 8.09
C ARG A 270 -8.44 -7.07 7.50
N PRO A 271 -8.52 -6.37 6.36
CA PRO A 271 -9.79 -6.19 5.68
C PRO A 271 -10.34 -7.54 5.20
N LYS A 272 -11.67 -7.65 5.09
CA LYS A 272 -12.33 -8.87 4.59
C LYS A 272 -11.84 -9.24 3.18
N ASP A 273 -11.60 -8.23 2.36
CA ASP A 273 -10.94 -8.37 1.07
C ASP A 273 -9.62 -7.59 1.09
N ILE A 274 -8.50 -8.32 1.02
CA ILE A 274 -7.14 -7.77 1.06
C ILE A 274 -6.86 -6.74 -0.05
N TYR A 275 -7.52 -6.84 -1.20
CA TYR A 275 -7.33 -5.89 -2.29
C TYR A 275 -8.32 -4.73 -2.29
N ALA A 276 -9.38 -4.75 -1.49
CA ALA A 276 -10.36 -3.66 -1.51
C ALA A 276 -9.71 -2.28 -1.25
N PRO A 277 -8.80 -2.11 -0.27
CA PRO A 277 -8.08 -0.84 -0.06
C PRO A 277 -7.16 -0.48 -1.23
N LEU A 278 -6.41 -1.45 -1.74
CA LEU A 278 -5.52 -1.29 -2.90
C LEU A 278 -6.31 -0.80 -4.12
N VAL A 279 -7.44 -1.44 -4.39
CA VAL A 279 -8.34 -1.16 -5.51
C VAL A 279 -9.04 0.19 -5.34
N ALA A 280 -9.31 0.63 -4.11
CA ALA A 280 -9.85 1.96 -3.85
C ALA A 280 -8.91 3.07 -4.34
N ARG A 281 -7.58 2.83 -4.33
CA ARG A 281 -6.58 3.75 -4.89
C ARG A 281 -6.68 3.90 -6.41
N PHE A 282 -7.34 2.97 -7.12
CA PHE A 282 -7.60 3.09 -8.55
C PHE A 282 -8.77 3.99 -8.90
N GLY A 283 -9.55 4.45 -7.92
CA GLY A 283 -10.65 5.38 -8.14
C GLY A 283 -10.19 6.72 -8.69
N VAL A 284 -11.15 7.49 -9.19
CA VAL A 284 -10.95 8.92 -9.49
C VAL A 284 -11.32 9.75 -8.28
N THR A 285 -10.50 10.74 -7.97
CA THR A 285 -10.83 11.78 -6.98
C THR A 285 -11.19 13.06 -7.71
N VAL A 286 -12.13 13.83 -7.17
CA VAL A 286 -12.57 15.09 -7.77
C VAL A 286 -11.97 16.25 -6.99
N SER A 287 -11.45 17.24 -7.71
CA SER A 287 -10.79 18.42 -7.18
C SER A 287 -11.10 19.65 -8.02
N ALA A 288 -10.67 20.83 -7.57
CA ALA A 288 -10.79 22.09 -8.30
C ALA A 288 -12.22 22.37 -8.80
N LEU A 289 -13.20 22.24 -7.89
CA LEU A 289 -14.59 22.59 -8.16
C LEU A 289 -14.68 24.07 -8.52
N LYS A 290 -15.39 24.36 -9.62
CA LYS A 290 -15.67 25.69 -10.13
C LYS A 290 -17.14 25.82 -10.48
N PHE A 291 -17.66 27.02 -10.32
CA PHE A 291 -19.01 27.37 -10.75
C PHE A 291 -18.99 28.68 -11.54
N ASP A 292 -20.01 28.88 -12.36
CA ASP A 292 -20.27 30.12 -13.10
C ASP A 292 -21.76 30.42 -13.03
N THR A 293 -22.12 31.59 -12.49
CA THR A 293 -23.49 32.08 -12.33
C THR A 293 -23.82 33.27 -13.24
N SER A 294 -22.94 33.59 -14.20
CA SER A 294 -23.12 34.76 -15.09
C SER A 294 -24.20 34.58 -16.17
N GLY A 295 -24.63 33.36 -16.43
CA GLY A 295 -25.69 33.04 -17.39
C GLY A 295 -27.03 32.69 -16.73
N ASP A 296 -28.03 32.34 -17.54
CA ASP A 296 -29.41 32.05 -17.09
C ASP A 296 -29.53 30.93 -16.04
N LYS A 297 -28.53 30.05 -15.96
CA LYS A 297 -28.44 28.96 -14.99
C LYS A 297 -27.00 28.80 -14.52
N PRO A 298 -26.77 28.46 -13.24
CA PRO A 298 -25.45 28.10 -12.76
C PRO A 298 -24.86 26.93 -13.56
N ARG A 299 -23.55 26.97 -13.79
CA ARG A 299 -22.79 25.93 -14.47
C ARG A 299 -21.68 25.41 -13.59
N PHE A 300 -21.49 24.10 -13.55
CA PHE A 300 -20.51 23.43 -12.71
C PHE A 300 -19.38 22.84 -13.55
N SER A 301 -18.15 22.96 -13.04
CA SER A 301 -16.95 22.38 -13.63
C SER A 301 -16.03 21.82 -12.55
N TRP A 302 -15.26 20.79 -12.89
CA TRP A 302 -14.33 20.14 -11.96
C TRP A 302 -13.14 19.53 -12.68
N LYS A 303 -12.12 19.11 -11.92
CA LYS A 303 -11.01 18.29 -12.43
C LYS A 303 -10.99 16.95 -11.72
N ILE A 304 -10.69 15.88 -12.46
CA ILE A 304 -10.37 14.59 -11.86
C ILE A 304 -8.87 14.49 -11.59
N LYS A 305 -8.52 13.78 -10.52
CA LYS A 305 -7.16 13.34 -10.22
C LYS A 305 -7.18 11.83 -10.07
N THR A 306 -6.23 11.18 -10.71
CA THR A 306 -6.09 9.72 -10.74
C THR A 306 -4.66 9.34 -10.32
N THR A 307 -4.51 8.15 -9.76
CA THR A 307 -3.19 7.57 -9.45
C THR A 307 -2.51 7.00 -10.69
N ARG A 308 -3.30 6.63 -11.72
CA ARG A 308 -2.85 6.12 -13.01
C ARG A 308 -3.58 6.81 -14.16
N PRO A 309 -3.11 6.75 -15.42
CA PRO A 309 -3.86 7.29 -16.55
C PRO A 309 -5.24 6.64 -16.67
N GLN A 310 -6.29 7.39 -16.33
CA GLN A 310 -7.68 6.98 -16.51
C GLN A 310 -8.53 8.24 -16.78
N THR A 311 -9.70 8.04 -17.36
CA THR A 311 -10.66 9.13 -17.60
C THR A 311 -11.90 8.95 -16.73
N GLN A 312 -12.87 9.86 -16.83
CA GLN A 312 -14.18 9.66 -16.23
C GLN A 312 -15.18 9.10 -17.26
N SER A 313 -16.04 8.17 -16.85
CA SER A 313 -17.11 7.60 -17.68
C SER A 313 -18.49 8.15 -17.33
N ALA A 314 -18.65 8.66 -16.11
CA ALA A 314 -19.90 9.23 -15.62
C ALA A 314 -19.64 10.20 -14.47
N TYR A 315 -20.64 11.00 -14.14
CA TYR A 315 -20.65 11.86 -12.95
C TYR A 315 -22.02 11.86 -12.27
N GLN A 316 -22.05 12.36 -11.02
CA GLN A 316 -23.26 12.73 -10.31
C GLN A 316 -23.00 14.01 -9.52
N ILE A 317 -23.84 15.02 -9.75
CA ILE A 317 -23.81 16.30 -9.04
C ILE A 317 -24.95 16.32 -8.03
N LEU A 318 -24.63 16.73 -6.81
CA LEU A 318 -25.61 17.04 -5.77
C LEU A 318 -25.54 18.53 -5.47
N VAL A 319 -26.70 19.18 -5.39
CA VAL A 319 -26.85 20.57 -4.94
C VAL A 319 -27.86 20.60 -3.81
N ALA A 320 -27.49 21.26 -2.73
CA ALA A 320 -28.30 21.36 -1.52
C ALA A 320 -28.42 22.80 -1.01
N SER A 321 -29.49 23.04 -0.26
CA SER A 321 -29.74 24.31 0.44
C SER A 321 -28.86 24.51 1.67
N SER A 322 -28.21 23.46 2.17
CA SER A 322 -27.34 23.50 3.35
C SER A 322 -26.20 22.46 3.28
N GLU A 323 -25.12 22.69 4.04
CA GLU A 323 -24.01 21.72 4.13
C GLU A 323 -24.45 20.45 4.85
N GLU A 324 -25.34 20.55 5.83
CA GLU A 324 -25.84 19.45 6.62
C GLU A 324 -26.59 18.42 5.75
N ILE A 325 -27.45 18.90 4.84
CA ILE A 325 -28.12 18.01 3.88
C ILE A 325 -27.08 17.36 2.96
N LEU A 326 -26.15 18.16 2.44
CA LEU A 326 -25.14 17.67 1.51
C LEU A 326 -24.19 16.65 2.17
N ALA A 327 -23.90 16.78 3.46
CA ALA A 327 -23.12 15.83 4.25
C ALA A 327 -23.77 14.44 4.31
N THR A 328 -25.09 14.33 4.09
CA THR A 328 -25.80 13.05 4.01
C THR A 328 -25.83 12.41 2.61
N ASP A 329 -24.99 12.90 1.68
CA ASP A 329 -24.97 12.50 0.26
C ASP A 329 -26.32 12.71 -0.45
N LYS A 330 -27.03 13.78 -0.08
CA LYS A 330 -28.31 14.17 -0.70
C LYS A 330 -28.25 15.59 -1.27
N GLY A 331 -28.97 15.81 -2.36
CA GLY A 331 -29.19 17.14 -2.93
C GLY A 331 -30.69 17.44 -2.98
N ASP A 332 -31.20 18.21 -2.01
CA ASP A 332 -32.63 18.56 -1.92
C ASP A 332 -33.07 19.52 -3.03
N LEU A 333 -32.13 20.26 -3.62
CA LEU A 333 -32.35 21.16 -4.74
C LEU A 333 -32.10 20.45 -6.08
N TRP A 334 -31.03 19.65 -6.17
CA TRP A 334 -30.73 18.86 -7.36
C TRP A 334 -29.93 17.61 -7.03
N ASP A 335 -30.35 16.49 -7.58
CA ASP A 335 -29.53 15.29 -7.75
C ASP A 335 -29.60 14.94 -9.24
N SER A 336 -28.46 14.97 -9.93
CA SER A 336 -28.41 14.62 -11.36
C SER A 336 -28.63 13.13 -11.62
N GLY A 337 -28.58 12.29 -10.57
CA GLY A 337 -28.34 10.86 -10.69
C GLY A 337 -27.00 10.58 -11.38
N LYS A 338 -26.78 9.33 -11.78
CA LYS A 338 -25.61 8.96 -12.59
C LYS A 338 -25.83 9.39 -14.03
N VAL A 339 -25.05 10.37 -14.48
CA VAL A 339 -25.02 10.82 -15.88
C VAL A 339 -23.82 10.18 -16.57
N VAL A 340 -24.06 9.32 -17.57
CA VAL A 340 -23.00 8.70 -18.39
C VAL A 340 -22.46 9.73 -19.37
N SER A 341 -21.33 10.33 -19.02
CA SER A 341 -20.62 11.33 -19.82
C SER A 341 -19.22 11.55 -19.26
N ASP A 342 -18.27 11.82 -20.16
CA ASP A 342 -16.91 12.24 -19.85
C ASP A 342 -16.77 13.76 -19.66
N LYS A 343 -17.85 14.54 -19.81
CA LYS A 343 -17.83 16.00 -19.62
C LYS A 343 -17.64 16.38 -18.15
N SER A 344 -16.73 17.32 -17.91
CA SER A 344 -16.42 17.87 -16.58
C SER A 344 -16.48 19.39 -16.49
N ALA A 345 -16.98 20.05 -17.55
CA ALA A 345 -16.99 21.50 -17.64
C ALA A 345 -18.33 22.02 -18.15
N GLY A 346 -18.78 23.13 -17.58
CA GLY A 346 -19.95 23.88 -18.04
C GLY A 346 -21.29 23.15 -17.87
N ILE A 347 -21.39 22.20 -16.94
CA ILE A 347 -22.61 21.40 -16.74
C ILE A 347 -23.69 22.28 -16.12
N ALA A 348 -24.75 22.55 -16.88
CA ALA A 348 -25.83 23.43 -16.45
C ALA A 348 -26.67 22.79 -15.34
N TYR A 349 -27.01 23.59 -14.34
CA TYR A 349 -27.94 23.22 -13.28
C TYR A 349 -29.31 22.82 -13.86
N ALA A 350 -29.85 21.69 -13.40
CA ALA A 350 -31.12 21.14 -13.88
C ALA A 350 -32.10 20.76 -12.75
N GLY A 351 -31.91 21.33 -11.55
CA GLY A 351 -32.77 21.10 -10.39
C GLY A 351 -33.89 22.12 -10.22
N LYS A 352 -34.39 22.21 -8.98
CA LYS A 352 -35.44 23.15 -8.57
C LYS A 352 -35.00 24.62 -8.74
N PRO A 353 -35.92 25.56 -8.97
CA PRO A 353 -35.57 26.98 -9.02
C PRO A 353 -34.77 27.42 -7.78
N LEU A 354 -33.72 28.21 -8.01
CA LEU A 354 -32.84 28.74 -6.98
C LEU A 354 -33.20 30.20 -6.73
N ALA A 355 -33.30 30.61 -5.47
CA ALA A 355 -33.57 32.00 -5.11
C ALA A 355 -32.31 32.87 -5.28
N ALA A 356 -32.48 34.06 -5.84
CA ALA A 356 -31.39 35.04 -5.99
C ALA A 356 -30.91 35.55 -4.63
N GLY A 357 -29.60 35.73 -4.50
CA GLY A 357 -28.98 36.20 -3.25
C GLY A 357 -28.82 35.13 -2.17
N GLU A 358 -29.27 33.90 -2.40
CA GLU A 358 -29.07 32.78 -1.48
C GLU A 358 -27.76 32.03 -1.75
N LYS A 359 -27.22 31.40 -0.70
CA LYS A 359 -26.03 30.57 -0.75
C LYS A 359 -26.45 29.10 -0.86
N PHE A 360 -25.81 28.39 -1.78
CA PHE A 360 -26.06 26.98 -2.05
C PHE A 360 -24.76 26.19 -1.97
N TYR A 361 -24.90 24.89 -1.79
CA TYR A 361 -23.79 23.96 -1.62
C TYR A 361 -23.87 22.87 -2.67
N TRP A 362 -22.73 22.43 -3.18
CA TRP A 362 -22.69 21.35 -4.14
C TRP A 362 -21.45 20.49 -4.00
N LYS A 363 -21.58 19.25 -4.45
CA LYS A 363 -20.46 18.32 -4.59
C LYS A 363 -20.70 17.41 -5.77
N VAL A 364 -19.64 16.77 -6.23
CA VAL A 364 -19.68 15.88 -7.39
C VAL A 364 -18.87 14.63 -7.12
N ARG A 365 -19.35 13.49 -7.61
CA ARG A 365 -18.55 12.26 -7.73
C ARG A 365 -18.47 11.84 -9.18
N CYS A 366 -17.43 11.11 -9.52
CA CYS A 366 -17.19 10.60 -10.86
C CYS A 366 -17.02 9.09 -10.84
N TRP A 367 -17.37 8.43 -11.94
CA TRP A 367 -16.98 7.05 -12.19
C TRP A 367 -15.72 7.05 -13.03
N ASN A 368 -14.79 6.18 -12.71
CA ASN A 368 -13.59 6.01 -13.52
C ASN A 368 -13.91 5.30 -14.84
N ASN A 369 -13.01 5.47 -15.80
CA ASN A 369 -12.98 4.73 -17.05
C ASN A 369 -11.57 4.14 -17.19
N PRO A 370 -11.40 2.85 -16.85
CA PRO A 370 -10.11 2.18 -16.94
C PRO A 370 -9.53 2.20 -18.35
N ASP A 371 -8.21 2.40 -18.46
CA ASP A 371 -7.49 2.39 -19.73
C ASP A 371 -6.93 0.98 -20.01
N GLU A 372 -7.46 0.30 -21.03
CA GLU A 372 -7.03 -1.06 -21.37
C GLU A 372 -5.55 -1.12 -21.82
N ALA A 373 -4.99 -0.05 -22.39
CA ALA A 373 -3.58 0.00 -22.75
C ALA A 373 -2.70 0.01 -21.49
N GLU A 374 -3.13 0.73 -20.46
CA GLU A 374 -2.48 0.77 -19.15
C GLU A 374 -2.58 -0.58 -18.42
N ILE A 375 -3.72 -1.25 -18.52
CA ILE A 375 -3.93 -2.59 -17.93
C ILE A 375 -3.03 -3.61 -18.62
N LYS A 376 -2.99 -3.59 -19.96
CA LYS A 376 -2.12 -4.48 -20.76
C LYS A 376 -0.64 -4.27 -20.44
N ARG A 377 -0.24 -3.04 -20.13
CA ARG A 377 1.15 -2.73 -19.77
C ARG A 377 1.62 -3.42 -18.49
N VAL A 378 0.76 -3.57 -17.48
CA VAL A 378 1.12 -4.24 -16.21
C VAL A 378 0.75 -5.73 -16.18
N SER A 379 0.12 -6.28 -17.23
CA SER A 379 -0.50 -7.62 -17.16
C SER A 379 0.46 -8.78 -16.93
N TYR A 380 1.75 -8.59 -17.16
CA TYR A 380 2.79 -9.59 -16.91
C TYR A 380 3.39 -9.53 -15.50
N TRP A 381 3.09 -8.47 -14.74
CA TRP A 381 3.74 -8.14 -13.46
C TRP A 381 2.83 -8.28 -12.25
N ILE A 382 1.51 -8.33 -12.46
CA ILE A 382 0.53 -8.44 -11.38
C ILE A 382 -0.39 -9.64 -11.55
N ALA A 383 -0.94 -10.11 -10.44
CA ALA A 383 -1.85 -11.24 -10.42
C ALA A 383 -3.10 -11.01 -11.30
N LYS A 384 -3.60 -12.08 -11.93
CA LYS A 384 -4.80 -12.07 -12.77
C LYS A 384 -6.03 -11.50 -12.05
N GLU A 385 -6.15 -11.76 -10.75
CA GLU A 385 -7.21 -11.22 -9.90
C GLU A 385 -7.14 -9.69 -9.80
N LEU A 386 -5.95 -9.11 -9.65
CA LEU A 386 -5.77 -7.66 -9.57
C LEU A 386 -6.01 -7.00 -10.93
N LEU A 387 -5.64 -7.65 -12.04
CA LEU A 387 -5.99 -7.21 -13.39
C LEU A 387 -7.50 -7.17 -13.62
N ALA A 388 -8.22 -8.18 -13.12
CA ALA A 388 -9.68 -8.20 -13.21
C ALA A 388 -10.30 -7.05 -12.41
N GLU A 389 -9.74 -6.71 -11.24
CA GLU A 389 -10.17 -5.54 -10.50
C GLU A 389 -9.87 -4.24 -11.26
N MET A 390 -8.69 -4.07 -11.83
CA MET A 390 -8.34 -2.85 -12.56
C MET A 390 -9.29 -2.53 -13.72
N ARG A 391 -9.86 -3.55 -14.39
CA ARG A 391 -10.84 -3.37 -15.49
C ARG A 391 -12.21 -2.88 -15.07
N LYS A 392 -12.55 -2.89 -13.78
CA LYS A 392 -13.90 -2.51 -13.34
C LYS A 392 -14.05 -0.98 -13.28
N THR A 393 -15.15 -0.50 -13.85
CA THR A 393 -15.68 0.83 -13.58
C THR A 393 -16.25 0.90 -12.16
N ARG A 394 -15.91 1.97 -11.42
CA ARG A 394 -16.28 2.20 -10.02
C ARG A 394 -16.61 3.67 -9.80
N ALA A 395 -17.49 3.94 -8.83
CA ALA A 395 -17.70 5.29 -8.34
C ALA A 395 -16.52 5.69 -7.45
N GLY A 396 -15.96 6.88 -7.68
CA GLY A 396 -15.13 7.57 -6.70
C GLY A 396 -15.97 8.13 -5.56
N ALA A 397 -15.28 8.57 -4.51
CA ALA A 397 -15.91 9.35 -3.44
C ALA A 397 -16.46 10.67 -3.98
N PHE A 398 -17.46 11.23 -3.30
CA PHE A 398 -17.84 12.62 -3.52
C PHE A 398 -16.68 13.56 -3.16
N SER A 399 -16.56 14.66 -3.90
CA SER A 399 -15.68 15.76 -3.55
C SER A 399 -16.03 16.35 -2.18
N ALA A 400 -15.07 17.06 -1.59
CA ALA A 400 -15.41 18.03 -0.56
C ALA A 400 -16.47 19.01 -1.11
N PRO A 401 -17.43 19.46 -0.28
CA PRO A 401 -18.44 20.39 -0.73
C PRO A 401 -17.83 21.74 -1.09
N ALA A 402 -18.37 22.36 -2.13
CA ALA A 402 -18.12 23.76 -2.48
C ALA A 402 -19.42 24.54 -2.35
N SER A 403 -19.32 25.86 -2.18
CA SER A 403 -20.50 26.73 -2.12
C SER A 403 -20.48 27.77 -3.23
N PHE A 404 -21.66 28.25 -3.61
CA PHE A 404 -21.86 29.34 -4.56
C PHE A 404 -23.05 30.21 -4.11
N LYS A 405 -23.11 31.43 -4.63
CA LYS A 405 -24.22 32.35 -4.40
C LYS A 405 -24.81 32.74 -5.75
N LEU A 406 -26.14 32.71 -5.87
CA LEU A 406 -26.84 33.11 -7.09
C LEU A 406 -27.00 34.63 -7.16
#